data_AF-A0A7S1RD14-F1
#
_entry.id   AF-A0A7S1RD14-F1
#
_cell.length_a   1.000
_cell.length_b   1.000
_cell.length_c   1.000
_cell.angle_alpha   90.00
_cell.angle_beta   90.00
_cell.angle_gamma   90.00
#
_symmetry.space_group_name_H-M   'P 1'
#
loop_
_entity.id
_entity.type
_entity.pdbx_description
1 polymer ?
#
loop_
_entity_poly.entity_id
_entity_poly.type
_entity_poly.pdbx_seq_one_letter_code
_entity_poly.pdbx_strand_id
1 'polypeptide(L)'
;QGVIAAPRNFAFSEARAHGSANVLVTESAAWNYYYPPFQAAVDAGAAAMTCPSNSVNGIPACGNKKLLNEDLREKMGFKGFVVSDWGASSSGLLLGGVKMVESGMDLEMPNEALLSKTALMFADKKIDSSTQAVWDHGVLHLLGSIYRMGLESAEGCAGPHKCYDALLENVTSSSHSALARTVATDAVALLKNDGVLPLEPSGVKTIAVVGA
;
A
#
# COMPACT_ATOMS: atom_id res chain seq x y z
N GLN A 1 -1.83 -19.69 3.38
CA GLN A 1 -0.78 -18.64 3.21
C GLN A 1 -1.36 -17.59 2.29
N GLY A 2 -1.14 -16.31 2.58
CA GLY A 2 -1.60 -15.23 1.70
C GLY A 2 -2.35 -14.17 2.49
N VAL A 3 -1.64 -13.11 2.83
CA VAL A 3 -2.25 -11.82 3.14
C VAL A 3 -2.22 -10.99 1.86
N ILE A 4 -3.21 -10.12 1.67
CA ILE A 4 -3.16 -9.17 0.56
C ILE A 4 -2.02 -8.20 0.82
N ALA A 5 -1.01 -8.20 -0.07
CA ALA A 5 -0.01 -7.16 -0.10
C ALA A 5 -0.59 -5.90 -0.78
N ALA A 6 -0.33 -4.75 -0.18
CA ALA A 6 -0.66 -3.44 -0.74
C ALA A 6 0.62 -2.62 -0.90
N PRO A 7 1.30 -2.69 -2.07
CA PRO A 7 2.46 -1.85 -2.35
C PRO A 7 2.08 -0.39 -2.18
N ARG A 8 2.99 0.38 -1.57
CA ARG A 8 2.70 1.75 -1.14
C ARG A 8 3.92 2.67 -1.27
N ASN A 9 3.77 3.98 -1.48
CA ASN A 9 2.52 4.66 -1.89
C ASN A 9 2.60 5.00 -3.38
N PHE A 10 1.67 4.48 -4.18
CA PHE A 10 1.59 4.70 -5.62
C PHE A 10 0.92 6.04 -5.96
N ALA A 11 1.64 7.09 -6.35
CA ALA A 11 3.09 7.16 -6.53
C ALA A 11 3.66 8.51 -6.08
N PHE A 12 5.00 8.57 -6.02
CA PHE A 12 5.77 9.81 -5.81
C PHE A 12 5.66 10.41 -4.40
N SER A 13 5.49 9.59 -3.36
CA SER A 13 5.42 10.08 -1.97
C SER A 13 6.78 10.29 -1.30
N GLU A 14 7.89 10.07 -2.00
CA GLU A 14 9.26 10.11 -1.44
C GLU A 14 9.75 11.53 -1.08
N ALA A 15 9.07 12.56 -1.59
CA ALA A 15 9.40 13.94 -1.27
C ALA A 15 8.98 14.28 0.16
N ARG A 16 9.94 14.74 0.99
CA ARG A 16 9.90 14.94 2.46
C ARG A 16 8.78 15.82 3.05
N ALA A 17 7.81 16.31 2.28
CA ALA A 17 6.73 17.14 2.81
C ALA A 17 5.49 16.28 3.05
N HIS A 18 5.45 15.68 4.25
CA HIS A 18 4.31 15.00 4.86
C HIS A 18 2.96 15.40 4.25
N GLY A 19 2.43 14.53 3.36
CA GLY A 19 1.05 14.51 2.88
C GLY A 19 0.48 15.75 2.18
N SER A 20 1.28 16.79 1.92
CA SER A 20 0.79 18.07 1.39
C SER A 20 1.64 18.65 0.25
N ALA A 21 2.75 17.99 -0.10
CA ALA A 21 3.54 18.39 -1.26
C ALA A 21 2.80 18.18 -2.57
N ASN A 22 3.01 19.10 -3.51
CA ASN A 22 2.79 18.85 -4.92
C ASN A 22 4.11 18.40 -5.54
N VAL A 23 4.15 17.16 -6.04
CA VAL A 23 5.33 16.60 -6.71
C VAL A 23 5.19 16.80 -8.20
N LEU A 24 6.14 17.53 -8.78
CA LEU A 24 6.24 17.72 -10.22
C LEU A 24 7.09 16.59 -10.81
N VAL A 25 6.48 15.78 -11.68
CA VAL A 25 7.14 14.62 -12.27
C VAL A 25 6.80 14.54 -13.76
N THR A 26 7.84 14.38 -14.58
CA THR A 26 7.67 14.16 -16.02
C THR A 26 7.31 12.70 -16.28
N GLU A 27 6.65 12.42 -17.41
CA GLU A 27 6.32 11.05 -17.80
C GLU A 27 7.58 10.18 -17.92
N SER A 28 8.65 10.70 -18.52
CA SER A 28 9.93 9.99 -18.60
C SER A 28 10.50 9.64 -17.23
N ALA A 29 10.39 10.54 -16.24
CA ALA A 29 10.86 10.25 -14.89
C ALA A 29 9.99 9.19 -14.22
N ALA A 30 8.67 9.28 -14.38
CA ALA A 30 7.71 8.33 -13.85
C ALA A 30 8.01 6.90 -14.32
N TRP A 31 8.08 6.67 -15.63
CA TRP A 31 8.26 5.33 -16.21
C TRP A 31 9.64 4.74 -16.00
N ASN A 32 10.71 5.56 -16.00
CA ASN A 32 12.07 5.03 -15.93
C ASN A 32 12.60 4.87 -14.50
N TYR A 33 12.09 5.64 -13.53
CA TYR A 33 12.67 5.64 -12.17
C TYR A 33 11.70 5.25 -11.06
N TYR A 34 10.42 5.65 -11.16
CA TYR A 34 9.49 5.48 -10.03
C TYR A 34 8.53 4.31 -10.20
N TYR A 35 8.03 4.08 -11.41
CA TYR A 35 7.10 3.00 -11.71
C TYR A 35 7.68 1.59 -11.78
N PRO A 36 8.97 1.34 -12.10
CA PRO A 36 9.50 -0.03 -12.14
C PRO A 36 9.21 -0.91 -10.91
N PRO A 37 9.38 -0.45 -9.65
CA PRO A 37 9.03 -1.27 -8.49
C PRO A 37 7.53 -1.56 -8.37
N PHE A 38 6.66 -0.64 -8.81
CA PHE A 38 5.21 -0.86 -8.80
C PHE A 38 4.77 -1.81 -9.92
N GLN A 39 5.34 -1.69 -11.12
CA GLN A 39 5.12 -2.67 -12.20
C GLN A 39 5.53 -4.08 -11.73
N ALA A 40 6.70 -4.22 -11.10
CA ALA A 40 7.14 -5.50 -10.56
C ALA A 40 6.15 -6.07 -9.52
N ALA A 41 5.55 -5.20 -8.69
CA ALA A 41 4.52 -5.64 -7.74
C ALA A 41 3.21 -6.05 -8.43
N VAL A 42 2.81 -5.35 -9.50
CA VAL A 42 1.66 -5.73 -10.35
C VAL A 42 1.91 -7.09 -10.99
N ASP A 43 3.09 -7.29 -11.58
CA ASP A 43 3.49 -8.54 -12.24
C ASP A 43 3.60 -9.71 -11.24
N ALA A 44 3.98 -9.43 -9.99
CA ALA A 44 4.00 -10.39 -8.89
C ALA A 44 2.60 -10.73 -8.34
N GLY A 45 1.55 -10.08 -8.84
CA GLY A 45 0.16 -10.36 -8.47
C GLY A 45 -0.34 -9.59 -7.25
N ALA A 46 0.18 -8.38 -6.98
CA ALA A 46 -0.38 -7.51 -5.95
C ALA A 46 -1.89 -7.34 -6.14
N ALA A 47 -2.66 -7.61 -5.08
CA ALA A 47 -4.13 -7.57 -5.09
C ALA A 47 -4.69 -6.25 -4.52
N ALA A 48 -3.84 -5.40 -3.97
CA ALA A 48 -4.19 -4.05 -3.54
C ALA A 48 -3.06 -3.08 -3.91
N MET A 49 -3.36 -1.77 -3.94
CA MET A 49 -2.40 -0.70 -4.13
C MET A 49 -2.80 0.50 -3.27
N THR A 50 -1.86 1.14 -2.58
CA THR A 50 -2.17 2.32 -1.75
C THR A 50 -1.83 3.61 -2.49
N CYS A 51 -2.78 4.52 -2.66
CA CYS A 51 -2.53 5.86 -3.21
C CYS A 51 -2.18 6.86 -2.08
N PRO A 52 -1.21 7.78 -2.27
CA PRO A 52 -0.77 8.71 -1.23
C PRO A 52 -1.66 9.95 -1.10
N SER A 53 -1.43 10.71 -0.02
CA SER A 53 -2.08 12.01 0.25
C SER A 53 -1.47 13.20 -0.48
N ASN A 54 -0.29 13.07 -1.10
CA ASN A 54 0.33 14.16 -1.85
C ASN A 54 -0.41 14.46 -3.16
N SER A 55 -0.11 15.62 -3.75
CA SER A 55 -0.49 15.93 -5.13
C SER A 55 0.62 15.58 -6.10
N VAL A 56 0.25 15.24 -7.32
CA VAL A 56 1.16 14.95 -8.44
C VAL A 56 0.75 15.83 -9.60
N ASN A 57 1.67 16.68 -10.08
CA ASN A 57 1.42 17.64 -11.14
C ASN A 57 0.15 18.50 -10.90
N GLY A 58 -0.09 18.89 -9.64
CA GLY A 58 -1.20 19.74 -9.23
C GLY A 58 -2.51 19.02 -8.89
N ILE A 59 -2.56 17.69 -8.99
CA ILE A 59 -3.78 16.90 -8.76
C ILE A 59 -3.57 15.95 -7.56
N PRO A 60 -4.48 15.88 -6.58
CA PRO A 60 -4.42 14.89 -5.49
C PRO A 60 -4.25 13.47 -6.03
N ALA A 61 -3.23 12.73 -5.55
CA ALA A 61 -2.85 11.45 -6.15
C ALA A 61 -3.99 10.40 -6.12
N CYS A 62 -4.72 10.31 -5.00
CA CYS A 62 -5.90 9.44 -4.90
C CYS A 62 -7.09 9.86 -5.77
N GLY A 63 -7.09 11.10 -6.29
CA GLY A 63 -8.09 11.63 -7.23
C GLY A 63 -7.52 11.88 -8.62
N ASN A 64 -6.41 11.24 -8.98
CA ASN A 64 -5.70 11.48 -10.23
C ASN A 64 -5.99 10.34 -11.21
N LYS A 65 -6.94 10.56 -12.13
CA LYS A 65 -7.32 9.59 -13.18
C LYS A 65 -6.14 9.13 -14.04
N LYS A 66 -5.23 10.03 -14.38
CA LYS A 66 -4.03 9.67 -15.16
C LYS A 66 -3.17 8.67 -14.38
N LEU A 67 -2.99 8.90 -13.09
CA LEU A 67 -2.17 8.03 -12.25
C LEU A 67 -2.85 6.66 -12.06
N LEU A 68 -4.10 6.63 -11.60
CA LEU A 68 -4.76 5.41 -11.14
C LEU A 68 -5.44 4.60 -12.24
N ASN A 69 -6.03 5.25 -13.26
CA ASN A 69 -6.67 4.52 -14.36
C ASN A 69 -5.71 4.34 -15.52
N GLU A 70 -5.13 5.41 -16.07
CA GLU A 70 -4.30 5.30 -17.27
C GLU A 70 -2.97 4.59 -16.97
N ASP A 71 -2.20 5.09 -16.01
CA ASP A 71 -0.86 4.55 -15.76
C ASP A 71 -0.94 3.20 -15.02
N LEU A 72 -1.66 3.10 -13.90
CA LEU A 72 -1.75 1.84 -13.12
C LEU A 72 -2.61 0.74 -13.76
N ARG A 73 -3.84 1.03 -14.21
CA ARG A 73 -4.76 -0.03 -14.67
C ARG A 73 -4.57 -0.34 -16.14
N GLU A 74 -4.55 0.68 -17.00
CA GLU A 74 -4.48 0.49 -18.46
C GLU A 74 -3.07 0.09 -18.90
N LYS A 75 -2.04 0.84 -18.50
CA LYS A 75 -0.66 0.58 -18.94
C LYS A 75 0.04 -0.51 -18.13
N MET A 76 -0.03 -0.49 -16.80
CA MET A 76 0.61 -1.56 -15.98
C MET A 76 -0.23 -2.83 -15.88
N GLY A 77 -1.53 -2.76 -16.20
CA GLY A 77 -2.42 -3.92 -16.18
C GLY A 77 -2.93 -4.31 -14.78
N PHE A 78 -2.83 -3.43 -13.78
CA PHE A 78 -3.27 -3.72 -12.41
C PHE A 78 -4.75 -4.10 -12.34
N LYS A 79 -5.05 -5.20 -11.64
CA LYS A 79 -6.41 -5.76 -11.51
C LYS A 79 -6.95 -5.79 -10.09
N GLY A 80 -6.17 -5.35 -9.10
CA GLY A 80 -6.59 -5.27 -7.71
C GLY A 80 -7.40 -4.02 -7.42
N PHE A 81 -7.63 -3.76 -6.12
CA PHE A 81 -8.28 -2.53 -5.66
C PHE A 81 -7.27 -1.46 -5.20
N VAL A 82 -7.63 -0.20 -5.32
CA VAL A 82 -6.86 0.94 -4.82
C VAL A 82 -7.48 1.43 -3.52
N VAL A 83 -6.66 1.51 -2.48
CA VAL A 83 -7.03 2.06 -1.17
C VAL A 83 -6.33 3.39 -0.92
N SER A 84 -7.02 4.36 -0.32
CA SER A 84 -6.39 5.62 0.08
C SER A 84 -5.42 5.43 1.24
N ASP A 85 -4.32 6.19 1.30
CA ASP A 85 -3.55 6.34 2.55
C ASP A 85 -4.43 7.01 3.63
N TRP A 86 -3.96 7.00 4.88
CA TRP A 86 -4.71 7.48 6.04
C TRP A 86 -5.14 8.94 5.88
N GLY A 87 -6.44 9.16 5.67
CA GLY A 87 -7.02 10.49 5.48
C GLY A 87 -6.71 11.13 4.13
N ALA A 88 -6.12 10.41 3.18
CA ALA A 88 -5.80 10.95 1.85
C ALA A 88 -7.05 11.39 1.07
N SER A 89 -8.23 10.82 1.38
CA SER A 89 -9.53 11.27 0.83
C SER A 89 -9.86 12.73 1.16
N SER A 90 -9.32 13.29 2.25
CA SER A 90 -9.53 14.70 2.62
C SER A 90 -8.92 15.68 1.61
N SER A 91 -7.79 15.30 0.98
CA SER A 91 -7.19 16.07 -0.13
C SER A 91 -8.08 16.09 -1.39
N GLY A 92 -8.92 15.05 -1.51
CA GLY A 92 -9.95 14.90 -2.53
C GLY A 92 -11.30 15.54 -2.18
N LEU A 93 -11.46 16.16 -1.00
CA LEU A 93 -12.73 16.76 -0.59
C LEU A 93 -13.21 17.84 -1.56
N LEU A 94 -12.28 18.57 -2.19
CA LEU A 94 -12.57 19.55 -3.24
C LEU A 94 -13.01 18.90 -4.57
N LEU A 95 -12.61 17.65 -4.82
CA LEU A 95 -13.02 16.88 -6.01
C LEU A 95 -14.41 16.27 -5.82
N GLY A 96 -14.77 15.92 -4.59
CA GLY A 96 -16.00 15.20 -4.25
C GLY A 96 -15.86 13.69 -4.46
N GLY A 97 -16.64 12.89 -3.70
CA GLY A 97 -16.45 11.45 -3.65
C GLY A 97 -16.70 10.73 -4.98
N VAL A 98 -17.65 11.20 -5.80
CA VAL A 98 -17.88 10.63 -7.15
C VAL A 98 -16.61 10.68 -7.99
N LYS A 99 -15.94 11.84 -8.04
CA LYS A 99 -14.73 12.02 -8.83
C LYS A 99 -13.57 11.17 -8.33
N MET A 100 -13.51 10.88 -7.02
CA MET A 100 -12.49 10.00 -6.47
C MET A 100 -12.68 8.56 -6.96
N VAL A 101 -13.92 8.06 -6.98
CA VAL A 101 -14.22 6.73 -7.52
C VAL A 101 -14.00 6.68 -9.03
N GLU A 102 -14.46 7.72 -9.77
CA GLU A 102 -14.20 7.85 -11.22
C GLU A 102 -12.70 7.89 -11.55
N SER A 103 -11.90 8.44 -10.64
CA SER A 103 -10.45 8.49 -10.79
C SER A 103 -9.78 7.15 -10.55
N GLY A 104 -10.47 6.16 -9.94
CA GLY A 104 -9.97 4.80 -9.76
C GLY A 104 -9.67 4.41 -8.31
N MET A 105 -10.10 5.22 -7.32
CA MET A 105 -10.02 4.86 -5.89
C MET A 105 -11.21 3.97 -5.51
N ASP A 106 -10.95 2.81 -4.91
CA ASP A 106 -11.99 1.82 -4.61
C ASP A 106 -12.34 1.76 -3.11
N LEU A 107 -11.38 2.06 -2.23
CA LEU A 107 -11.53 1.96 -0.77
C LEU A 107 -10.96 3.18 -0.04
N GLU A 108 -11.67 3.69 0.97
CA GLU A 108 -11.28 4.85 1.78
C GLU A 108 -10.76 4.43 3.17
N MET A 109 -9.64 5.05 3.61
CA MET A 109 -9.09 4.92 4.96
C MET A 109 -8.92 6.29 5.65
N PRO A 110 -9.01 6.36 7.00
CA PRO A 110 -9.45 5.29 7.90
C PRO A 110 -10.97 5.15 8.00
N ASN A 111 -11.71 6.18 7.56
CA ASN A 111 -13.14 6.33 7.76
C ASN A 111 -13.83 6.49 6.42
N GLU A 112 -15.13 6.29 6.40
CA GLU A 112 -15.98 6.35 5.21
C GLU A 112 -16.56 7.75 4.92
N ALA A 113 -15.88 8.82 5.36
CA ALA A 113 -16.47 10.16 5.42
C ALA A 113 -16.85 10.72 4.03
N LEU A 114 -16.09 10.36 2.99
CA LEU A 114 -16.32 10.82 1.62
C LEU A 114 -17.14 9.80 0.82
N LEU A 115 -16.76 8.53 0.84
CA LEU A 115 -17.41 7.49 0.06
C LEU A 115 -18.81 7.16 0.59
N SER A 116 -19.04 7.07 1.90
CA SER A 116 -20.39 6.74 2.41
C SER A 116 -21.39 7.87 2.23
N LYS A 117 -20.97 9.14 2.30
CA LYS A 117 -21.85 10.26 1.89
C LYS A 117 -22.23 10.17 0.41
N THR A 118 -21.28 9.78 -0.43
CA THR A 118 -21.51 9.66 -1.87
C THR A 118 -22.40 8.46 -2.20
N ALA A 119 -22.21 7.33 -1.52
CA ALA A 119 -23.06 6.15 -1.63
C ALA A 119 -24.51 6.46 -1.20
N LEU A 120 -24.71 7.21 -0.12
CA LEU A 120 -26.04 7.67 0.31
C LEU A 120 -26.70 8.57 -0.75
N MET A 121 -25.95 9.51 -1.33
CA MET A 121 -26.45 10.36 -2.40
C MET A 121 -26.81 9.57 -3.66
N PHE A 122 -26.04 8.52 -3.99
CA PHE A 122 -26.37 7.60 -5.08
C PHE A 122 -27.65 6.80 -4.80
N ALA A 123 -27.78 6.23 -3.60
CA ALA A 123 -28.99 5.50 -3.16
C ALA A 123 -30.26 6.38 -3.21
N ASP A 124 -30.11 7.66 -2.84
CA ASP A 124 -31.17 8.66 -2.91
C ASP A 124 -31.46 9.17 -4.35
N LYS A 125 -30.77 8.64 -5.37
CA LYS A 125 -30.82 9.10 -6.78
C LYS A 125 -30.51 10.58 -6.95
N LYS A 126 -29.71 11.15 -6.03
CA LYS A 126 -29.21 12.54 -6.10
C LYS A 126 -27.98 12.67 -7.00
N ILE A 127 -27.41 11.54 -7.44
CA ILE A 127 -26.29 11.44 -8.37
C ILE A 127 -26.74 10.48 -9.50
N ASP A 128 -26.40 10.83 -10.73
CA ASP A 128 -26.89 10.17 -11.95
C ASP A 128 -26.47 8.69 -12.06
N SER A 129 -27.28 7.86 -12.71
CA SER A 129 -27.05 6.43 -12.94
C SER A 129 -25.84 6.14 -13.84
N SER A 130 -25.35 7.13 -14.60
CA SER A 130 -24.04 7.06 -15.27
C SER A 130 -22.87 6.80 -14.31
N THR A 131 -23.05 7.09 -13.01
CA THR A 131 -22.10 6.74 -11.95
C THR A 131 -22.24 5.30 -11.43
N GLN A 132 -23.31 4.58 -11.76
CA GLN A 132 -23.52 3.20 -11.28
C GLN A 132 -22.43 2.25 -11.76
N ALA A 133 -22.06 2.33 -13.04
CA ALA A 133 -20.98 1.52 -13.59
C ALA A 133 -19.65 1.79 -12.86
N VAL A 134 -19.39 3.05 -12.49
CA VAL A 134 -18.19 3.45 -11.74
C VAL A 134 -18.15 2.79 -10.36
N TRP A 135 -19.28 2.71 -9.66
CA TRP A 135 -19.40 1.99 -8.39
C TRP A 135 -19.26 0.48 -8.56
N ASP A 136 -19.91 -0.10 -9.57
CA ASP A 136 -19.83 -1.53 -9.87
C ASP A 136 -18.37 -1.92 -10.15
N HIS A 137 -17.61 -1.11 -10.88
CA HIS A 137 -16.19 -1.34 -11.12
C HIS A 137 -15.38 -1.36 -9.82
N GLY A 138 -15.57 -0.38 -8.93
CA GLY A 138 -14.84 -0.34 -7.66
C GLY A 138 -15.17 -1.53 -6.76
N VAL A 139 -16.44 -1.91 -6.68
CA VAL A 139 -16.90 -3.10 -5.94
C VAL A 139 -16.34 -4.38 -6.57
N LEU A 140 -16.32 -4.48 -7.90
CA LEU A 140 -15.76 -5.63 -8.62
C LEU A 140 -14.25 -5.76 -8.43
N HIS A 141 -13.49 -4.67 -8.31
CA HIS A 141 -12.06 -4.74 -7.98
C HIS A 141 -11.85 -5.31 -6.56
N LEU A 142 -12.63 -4.85 -5.59
CA LEU A 142 -12.54 -5.32 -4.21
C LEU A 142 -12.94 -6.79 -4.09
N LEU A 143 -14.14 -7.14 -4.59
CA LEU A 143 -14.63 -8.52 -4.59
C LEU A 143 -13.71 -9.43 -5.41
N GLY A 144 -13.30 -9.00 -6.60
CA GLY A 144 -12.37 -9.74 -7.44
C GLY A 144 -11.05 -10.04 -6.73
N SER A 145 -10.56 -9.12 -5.89
CA SER A 145 -9.37 -9.34 -5.08
C SER A 145 -9.62 -10.32 -3.93
N ILE A 146 -10.78 -10.26 -3.27
CA ILE A 146 -11.21 -11.24 -2.26
C ILE A 146 -11.25 -12.65 -2.88
N TYR A 147 -11.93 -12.81 -4.01
CA TYR A 147 -12.09 -14.10 -4.71
C TYR A 147 -10.77 -14.64 -5.27
N ARG A 148 -9.91 -13.78 -5.86
CA ARG A 148 -8.59 -14.21 -6.35
C ARG A 148 -7.69 -14.73 -5.24
N MET A 149 -7.88 -14.21 -4.03
CA MET A 149 -7.11 -14.60 -2.85
C MET A 149 -7.79 -15.73 -2.06
N GLY A 150 -8.96 -16.20 -2.50
CA GLY A 150 -9.74 -17.27 -1.83
C GLY A 150 -10.27 -16.87 -0.46
N LEU A 151 -10.34 -15.58 -0.15
CA LEU A 151 -10.72 -15.09 1.19
C LEU A 151 -12.19 -15.32 1.53
N GLU A 152 -13.05 -15.44 0.53
CA GLU A 152 -14.46 -15.83 0.68
C GLU A 152 -14.62 -17.28 1.16
N SER A 153 -13.66 -18.14 0.81
CA SER A 153 -13.64 -19.56 1.15
C SER A 153 -12.79 -19.85 2.38
N ALA A 154 -12.02 -18.86 2.84
CA ALA A 154 -11.28 -18.96 4.08
C ALA A 154 -12.28 -19.18 5.22
N GLU A 155 -12.08 -20.24 6.00
CA GLU A 155 -12.81 -20.41 7.26
C GLU A 155 -12.48 -19.22 8.15
N GLY A 156 -13.37 -18.22 8.11
CA GLY A 156 -13.16 -16.98 8.81
C GLY A 156 -13.07 -17.23 10.31
N CYS A 157 -12.12 -16.54 10.93
CA CYS A 157 -12.09 -16.36 12.37
C CYS A 157 -13.26 -15.47 12.81
N ALA A 158 -14.45 -16.04 12.91
CA ALA A 158 -15.66 -15.31 13.28
C ALA A 158 -15.73 -15.14 14.81
N GLY A 159 -15.59 -13.90 15.29
CA GLY A 159 -15.74 -13.50 16.68
C GLY A 159 -14.40 -13.12 17.36
N PRO A 160 -14.42 -12.28 18.41
CA PRO A 160 -13.24 -11.55 18.89
C PRO A 160 -12.10 -12.42 19.45
N HIS A 161 -12.33 -13.73 19.69
CA HIS A 161 -11.37 -14.59 20.37
C HIS A 161 -11.23 -16.02 19.81
N LYS A 162 -11.95 -16.42 18.76
CA LYS A 162 -12.00 -17.83 18.32
C LYS A 162 -10.74 -18.36 17.63
N CYS A 163 -9.82 -17.47 17.28
CA CYS A 163 -8.56 -17.83 16.64
C CYS A 163 -7.34 -17.32 17.40
N TYR A 164 -7.49 -16.83 18.63
CA TYR A 164 -6.36 -16.23 19.34
C TYR A 164 -5.22 -17.24 19.54
N ASP A 165 -5.56 -18.48 19.88
CA ASP A 165 -4.59 -19.57 20.02
C ASP A 165 -3.91 -19.90 18.68
N ALA A 166 -4.69 -20.02 17.59
CA ALA A 166 -4.15 -20.24 16.24
C ALA A 166 -3.30 -19.07 15.72
N LEU A 167 -3.66 -17.83 16.07
CA LEU A 167 -2.91 -16.62 15.73
C LEU A 167 -1.59 -16.55 16.48
N LEU A 168 -1.50 -17.11 17.69
CA LEU A 168 -0.28 -17.11 18.50
C LEU A 168 0.58 -18.35 18.30
N GLU A 169 0.02 -19.43 17.76
CA GLU A 169 0.69 -20.72 17.60
C GLU A 169 2.02 -20.64 16.85
N ASN A 170 2.10 -19.76 15.82
CA ASN A 170 3.30 -19.56 15.03
C ASN A 170 3.73 -18.09 14.95
N VAL A 171 3.78 -17.43 16.11
CA VAL A 171 4.33 -16.07 16.25
C VAL A 171 5.62 -16.13 17.06
N THR A 172 6.66 -15.42 16.60
CA THR A 172 7.97 -15.37 17.28
C THR A 172 8.54 -16.75 17.63
N SER A 173 8.31 -17.73 16.76
CA SER A 173 8.84 -19.08 16.92
C SER A 173 10.38 -19.09 16.84
N SER A 174 10.99 -20.20 17.26
CA SER A 174 12.45 -20.37 17.17
C SER A 174 12.95 -20.30 15.71
N SER A 175 12.18 -20.82 14.76
CA SER A 175 12.47 -20.73 13.33
C SER A 175 12.37 -19.30 12.80
N HIS A 176 11.33 -18.55 13.18
CA HIS A 176 11.21 -17.12 12.83
C HIS A 176 12.37 -16.31 13.41
N SER A 177 12.75 -16.57 14.67
CA SER A 177 13.88 -15.89 15.32
C SER A 177 15.22 -16.20 14.66
N ALA A 178 15.44 -17.46 14.24
CA ALA A 178 16.64 -17.86 13.50
C ALA A 178 16.70 -17.20 12.11
N LEU A 179 15.58 -17.13 11.40
CA LEU A 179 15.50 -16.42 10.12
C LEU A 179 15.76 -14.92 10.30
N ALA A 180 15.12 -14.28 11.30
CA ALA A 180 15.33 -12.88 11.61
C ALA A 180 16.80 -12.57 11.93
N ARG A 181 17.48 -13.44 12.69
CA ARG A 181 18.91 -13.31 12.97
C ARG A 181 19.76 -13.37 11.69
N THR A 182 19.41 -14.27 10.77
CA THR A 182 20.11 -14.41 9.48
C THR A 182 19.95 -13.14 8.65
N VAL A 183 18.70 -12.71 8.42
CA VAL A 183 18.39 -11.48 7.67
C VAL A 183 19.04 -10.25 8.30
N ALA A 184 19.02 -10.13 9.63
CA ALA A 184 19.66 -9.03 10.34
C ALA A 184 21.18 -9.04 10.18
N THR A 185 21.80 -10.22 10.12
CA THR A 185 23.25 -10.35 9.91
C THR A 185 23.64 -9.96 8.49
N ASP A 186 22.88 -10.41 7.50
CA ASP A 186 23.11 -10.11 6.08
C ASP A 186 22.85 -8.64 5.72
N ALA A 187 21.98 -7.97 6.49
CA ALA A 187 21.65 -6.55 6.29
C ALA A 187 22.70 -5.57 6.84
N VAL A 188 23.74 -6.03 7.55
CA VAL A 188 24.78 -5.16 8.10
C VAL A 188 25.77 -4.74 7.00
N ALA A 189 25.85 -3.43 6.73
CA ALA A 189 26.84 -2.87 5.83
C ALA A 189 28.11 -2.45 6.59
N LEU A 190 29.24 -3.10 6.30
CA LEU A 190 30.55 -2.68 6.79
C LEU A 190 31.06 -1.48 6.00
N LEU A 191 30.92 -0.28 6.56
CA LEU A 191 31.27 0.96 5.86
C LEU A 191 32.78 1.18 5.73
N LYS A 192 33.57 0.71 6.70
CA LYS A 192 35.02 0.85 6.74
C LYS A 192 35.65 -0.25 7.59
N ASN A 193 36.80 -0.78 7.17
CA ASN A 193 37.62 -1.70 7.96
C ASN A 193 39.10 -1.43 7.71
N ASP A 194 39.80 -0.89 8.71
CA ASP A 194 41.24 -0.59 8.64
C ASP A 194 42.11 -1.81 9.09
N GLY A 195 41.59 -3.03 8.91
CA GLY A 195 42.27 -4.28 9.29
C GLY A 195 42.02 -4.75 10.73
N VAL A 196 41.05 -4.15 11.43
CA VAL A 196 40.71 -4.51 12.83
C VAL A 196 39.68 -5.64 12.90
N LEU A 197 38.80 -5.76 11.89
CA LEU A 197 37.79 -6.81 11.81
C LEU A 197 38.22 -7.95 10.87
N PRO A 198 37.86 -9.22 11.18
CA PRO A 198 37.08 -9.66 12.35
C PRO A 198 37.91 -9.62 13.66
N LEU A 199 37.23 -9.46 14.79
CA LEU A 199 37.90 -9.49 16.10
C LEU A 199 38.30 -10.94 16.44
N GLU A 200 39.56 -11.13 16.88
CA GLU A 200 40.07 -12.42 17.33
C GLU A 200 39.77 -12.64 18.83
N PRO A 201 38.86 -13.56 19.21
CA PRO A 201 38.38 -13.65 20.60
C PRO A 201 39.47 -14.07 21.60
N SER A 202 40.46 -14.84 21.16
CA SER A 202 41.49 -15.41 22.01
C SER A 202 42.40 -14.36 22.67
N GLY A 203 42.54 -13.17 22.08
CA GLY A 203 43.34 -12.07 22.60
C GLY A 203 42.56 -11.01 23.38
N VAL A 204 41.23 -11.06 23.38
CA VAL A 204 40.37 -10.01 23.96
C VAL A 204 39.83 -10.44 25.32
N LYS A 205 40.21 -9.72 26.38
CA LYS A 205 39.72 -9.97 27.76
C LYS A 205 38.44 -9.20 28.10
N THR A 206 38.24 -8.04 27.48
CA THR A 206 37.13 -7.15 27.79
C THR A 206 36.77 -6.33 26.56
N ILE A 207 35.48 -6.23 26.28
CA ILE A 207 34.91 -5.37 25.23
C ILE A 207 34.05 -4.33 25.93
N ALA A 208 34.32 -3.05 25.70
CA ALA A 208 33.46 -1.97 26.15
C ALA A 208 32.40 -1.71 25.06
N VAL A 209 31.12 -1.86 25.40
CA VAL A 209 30.00 -1.48 24.54
C VAL A 209 29.47 -0.14 25.06
N VAL A 210 29.62 0.91 24.26
CA VAL A 210 29.26 2.29 24.62
C VAL A 210 28.35 2.90 23.55
N GLY A 211 27.36 3.67 23.99
CA GLY A 211 26.30 4.27 23.17
C GLY A 211 25.08 4.55 24.05
N ALA A 212 24.36 5.64 23.78
CA ALA A 212 23.13 6.02 24.48
C ALA A 212 21.96 6.04 23.50
#